data_AF-A0A7Z7YSA4-F1
#
_entry.id   AF-A0A7Z7YSA4-F1
#
_cell.length_a   1.000
_cell.length_b   1.000
_cell.length_c   1.000
_cell.angle_alpha   90.00
_cell.angle_beta   90.00
_cell.angle_gamma   90.00
#
_symmetry.space_group_name_H-M   'P 1'
#
loop_
_entity.id
_entity.type
_entity.pdbx_description
1 polymer ?
#
loop_
_entity_poly.entity_id
_entity_poly.type
_entity_poly.pdbx_seq_one_letter_code
_entity_poly.pdbx_strand_id
1 'polypeptide(L)'
;NGVLFSLTYSISCLFYGTISEKYGRIKTILVGMSALVIICLMIGIVHSFTVLLILRALQGVFAASFSPVVMTYTTETYPRVKRVTAIRFISTSFMLSGVLGQNMSELVVSYLNCQWVYFILTILYLILVLVIYKNVPESPHKNPDIQLIKFF
;
A
#
# COMPACT_ATOMS: atom_id res chain seq x y z
N ASN A 1 -4.66 9.15 -17.91
CA ASN A 1 -4.88 7.89 -17.16
C ASN A 1 -4.27 7.87 -15.75
N GLY A 2 -3.02 8.30 -15.52
CA GLY A 2 -2.42 8.31 -14.17
C GLY A 2 -3.00 9.36 -13.19
N VAL A 3 -3.56 10.46 -13.71
CA VAL A 3 -4.04 11.58 -12.90
C VAL A 3 -5.20 11.19 -11.97
N LEU A 4 -6.12 10.35 -12.45
CA LEU A 4 -7.28 9.90 -11.68
C LEU A 4 -6.87 9.01 -10.49
N PHE A 5 -5.86 8.17 -10.70
CA PHE A 5 -5.24 7.39 -9.63
C PHE A 5 -4.65 8.32 -8.56
N SER A 6 -3.82 9.29 -8.96
CA SER A 6 -3.14 10.19 -8.01
C SER A 6 -4.11 11.10 -7.24
N LEU A 7 -5.18 11.58 -7.89
CA LEU A 7 -6.23 12.37 -7.23
C LEU A 7 -6.97 11.54 -6.19
N THR A 8 -7.46 10.37 -6.58
CA THR A 8 -8.22 9.50 -5.70
C THR A 8 -7.36 8.98 -4.55
N TYR A 9 -6.10 8.67 -4.83
CA TYR A 9 -5.10 8.30 -3.84
C TYR A 9 -4.87 9.40 -2.80
N SER A 10 -4.66 10.64 -3.23
CA SER A 10 -4.44 11.78 -2.33
C SER A 10 -5.63 12.03 -1.41
N ILE A 11 -6.85 11.96 -1.95
CA ILE A 11 -8.10 12.12 -1.17
C ILE A 11 -8.22 10.98 -0.16
N SER A 12 -8.00 9.74 -0.60
CA SER A 12 -8.17 8.55 0.23
C SER A 12 -7.14 8.48 1.35
N CYS A 13 -5.90 8.94 1.13
CA CYS A 13 -4.86 9.00 2.15
C CYS A 13 -5.33 9.77 3.40
N LEU A 14 -6.11 10.83 3.23
CA LEU A 14 -6.66 11.62 4.35
C LEU A 14 -7.64 10.78 5.19
N PHE A 15 -8.49 9.97 4.55
CA PHE A 15 -9.47 9.11 5.24
C PHE A 15 -8.83 7.88 5.88
N TYR A 16 -7.86 7.26 5.21
CA TYR A 16 -7.21 6.05 5.70
C TYR A 16 -6.38 6.27 6.97
N GLY A 17 -5.95 7.50 7.24
CA GLY A 17 -5.38 7.90 8.53
C GLY A 17 -6.32 7.54 9.69
N THR A 18 -7.52 8.13 9.69
CA THR A 18 -8.53 7.91 10.75
C THR A 18 -9.06 6.47 10.80
N ILE A 19 -9.23 5.82 9.65
CA ILE A 19 -9.69 4.42 9.57
C ILE A 19 -8.67 3.48 10.22
N SER A 20 -7.38 3.70 9.96
CA SER A 20 -6.31 2.86 10.51
C SER A 20 -6.15 2.97 12.03
N GLU A 21 -6.48 4.13 12.59
CA GLU A 21 -6.49 4.36 14.03
C GLU A 21 -7.66 3.63 14.71
N LYS A 22 -8.83 3.57 14.07
CA LYS A 22 -10.04 2.95 14.65
C LYS A 22 -10.09 1.43 14.51
N TYR A 23 -9.68 0.88 13.37
CA TYR A 23 -9.88 -0.55 13.05
C TYR A 23 -8.64 -1.42 13.27
N GLY A 24 -7.49 -0.82 13.56
CA GLY A 24 -6.21 -1.50 13.66
C GLY A 24 -5.43 -1.42 12.35
N ARG A 25 -4.15 -1.05 12.47
CA ARG A 25 -3.30 -0.69 11.33
C ARG A 25 -3.09 -1.84 10.35
N ILE A 26 -2.75 -3.02 10.88
CA ILE A 26 -2.46 -4.19 10.05
C ILE A 26 -3.73 -4.72 9.39
N LYS A 27 -4.88 -4.73 10.08
CA LYS A 27 -6.17 -5.07 9.48
C LYS A 27 -6.53 -4.15 8.32
N THR A 28 -6.38 -2.83 8.48
CA THR A 28 -6.65 -1.87 7.39
C THR A 28 -5.75 -2.11 6.18
N ILE A 29 -4.47 -2.41 6.39
CA ILE A 29 -3.55 -2.76 5.30
C ILE A 29 -4.01 -4.04 4.59
N LEU A 30 -4.32 -5.10 5.33
CA LEU A 30 -4.76 -6.39 4.79
C LEU A 30 -6.04 -6.28 3.95
N VAL A 31 -7.03 -5.55 4.45
CA VAL A 31 -8.30 -5.33 3.74
C VAL A 31 -8.08 -4.52 2.46
N GLY A 32 -7.28 -3.45 2.51
CA GLY A 32 -7.00 -2.66 1.31
C GLY A 32 -6.15 -3.39 0.28
N MET A 33 -5.15 -4.15 0.72
CA MET A 33 -4.30 -4.93 -0.18
C MET A 33 -5.05 -6.10 -0.83
N SER A 34 -5.94 -6.78 -0.10
CA SER A 34 -6.78 -7.83 -0.68
C SER A 34 -7.75 -7.26 -1.73
N ALA A 35 -8.34 -6.09 -1.49
CA ALA A 35 -9.14 -5.38 -2.50
C ALA A 35 -8.29 -4.99 -3.73
N LEU A 36 -7.05 -4.56 -3.53
CA LEU A 36 -6.12 -4.25 -4.63
C LEU A 36 -5.84 -5.47 -5.52
N VAL A 37 -5.66 -6.66 -4.94
CA VAL A 37 -5.46 -7.91 -5.71
C VAL A 37 -6.62 -8.13 -6.67
N ILE A 38 -7.86 -7.99 -6.18
CA ILE A 38 -9.08 -8.20 -6.98
C ILE A 38 -9.15 -7.17 -8.11
N ILE A 39 -8.88 -5.90 -7.82
CA ILE A 39 -8.89 -4.82 -8.82
C ILE A 39 -7.80 -5.03 -9.87
N CYS A 40 -6.59 -5.41 -9.46
CA CYS A 40 -5.48 -5.64 -10.36
C CYS A 40 -5.78 -6.80 -11.32
N LEU A 41 -6.42 -7.85 -10.81
CA LEU A 41 -6.90 -8.97 -11.61
C LEU A 41 -7.99 -8.53 -12.61
N MET A 42 -8.95 -7.71 -12.18
CA MET A 42 -9.97 -7.16 -13.08
C MET A 42 -9.36 -6.28 -14.18
N ILE A 43 -8.36 -5.45 -13.87
CA ILE A 43 -7.65 -4.62 -14.87
C ILE A 43 -6.93 -5.49 -15.90
N GLY A 44 -6.37 -6.63 -15.48
CA GLY A 44 -5.70 -7.56 -16.39
C GLY A 44 -6.63 -8.19 -17.44
N ILE A 45 -7.92 -8.33 -17.13
CA ILE A 45 -8.91 -9.00 -17.99
C ILE A 45 -9.69 -7.99 -18.84
N VAL A 46 -9.83 -6.75 -18.38
CA VAL A 46 -10.64 -5.72 -19.04
C VAL A 46 -9.90 -5.04 -20.19
N HIS A 47 -10.54 -4.98 -21.35
CA HIS A 47 -10.07 -4.22 -22.53
C HIS A 47 -10.85 -2.92 -22.78
N SER A 48 -11.91 -2.65 -22.00
CA SER A 48 -12.74 -1.44 -22.15
C SER A 48 -12.14 -0.22 -21.45
N PHE A 49 -11.98 0.89 -22.18
CA PHE A 49 -11.35 2.12 -21.68
C PHE A 49 -12.08 2.74 -20.47
N THR A 50 -13.42 2.79 -20.51
CA THR A 50 -14.23 3.36 -19.43
C THR A 50 -14.12 2.55 -18.15
N VAL A 51 -14.16 1.21 -18.27
CA VAL A 51 -14.04 0.31 -17.12
C VAL A 51 -12.63 0.38 -16.54
N LEU A 52 -11.61 0.50 -17.39
CA LEU A 52 -10.22 0.67 -16.96
C LEU A 52 -10.04 1.95 -16.14
N LEU A 53 -10.66 3.06 -16.55
CA LEU A 53 -10.64 4.33 -15.79
C LEU A 53 -11.26 4.18 -14.40
N ILE A 54 -12.42 3.53 -14.30
CA ILE A 54 -13.11 3.29 -13.01
C ILE A 54 -12.24 2.41 -12.11
N LEU A 55 -11.69 1.32 -12.65
CA LEU A 55 -10.80 0.43 -11.91
C LEU A 55 -9.53 1.14 -11.45
N ARG A 56 -8.97 2.07 -12.22
CA ARG A 56 -7.82 2.89 -11.81
C ARG A 56 -8.15 3.85 -10.69
N ALA A 57 -9.35 4.45 -10.69
CA ALA A 57 -9.81 5.28 -9.58
C ALA A 57 -9.90 4.45 -8.30
N LEU A 58 -10.56 3.29 -8.37
CA LEU A 58 -10.65 2.33 -7.27
C LEU A 58 -9.27 1.88 -6.79
N GLN A 59 -8.35 1.57 -7.72
CA GLN A 59 -6.98 1.20 -7.38
C GLN A 59 -6.28 2.31 -6.57
N GLY A 60 -6.53 3.58 -6.89
CA GLY A 60 -6.04 4.72 -6.11
C GLY A 60 -6.60 4.76 -4.70
N VAL A 61 -7.91 4.50 -4.52
CA VAL A 61 -8.54 4.41 -3.19
C VAL A 61 -7.83 3.37 -2.34
N PHE A 62 -7.74 2.13 -2.82
CA PHE A 62 -7.21 1.03 -2.01
C PHE A 62 -5.68 1.09 -1.86
N ALA A 63 -4.94 1.67 -2.82
CA ALA A 63 -3.51 1.89 -2.66
C ALA A 63 -3.18 2.87 -1.52
N ALA A 64 -4.07 3.82 -1.24
CA ALA A 64 -3.89 4.77 -0.15
C ALA A 64 -4.01 4.13 1.25
N SER A 65 -4.47 2.88 1.36
CA SER A 65 -4.53 2.19 2.66
C SER A 65 -3.15 1.74 3.15
N PHE A 66 -2.17 1.60 2.26
CA PHE A 66 -0.86 1.06 2.59
C PHE A 66 0.13 2.15 3.02
N SER A 67 0.29 3.19 2.20
CA SER A 67 1.36 4.20 2.37
C SER A 67 1.31 4.98 3.70
N PRO A 68 0.19 5.62 4.11
CA PRO A 68 0.13 6.34 5.37
C PRO A 68 0.21 5.38 6.56
N VAL A 69 -0.43 4.21 6.48
CA VAL A 69 -0.50 3.27 7.61
C VAL A 69 0.85 2.63 7.90
N VAL A 70 1.63 2.29 6.88
CA VAL A 70 3.01 1.80 7.04
C VAL A 70 3.90 2.85 7.67
N MET A 71 3.83 4.11 7.22
CA MET A 71 4.59 5.19 7.84
C MET A 71 4.23 5.32 9.33
N THR A 72 2.95 5.41 9.67
CA THR A 72 2.57 5.55 11.07
C THR A 72 2.99 4.32 11.89
N TYR A 73 2.81 3.10 11.35
CA TYR A 73 3.20 1.85 12.01
C TYR A 73 4.70 1.80 12.35
N THR A 74 5.57 2.16 11.40
CA THR A 74 7.01 2.22 11.64
C THR A 74 7.35 3.24 12.73
N THR A 75 6.64 4.37 12.76
CA THR A 75 6.93 5.41 13.74
C THR A 75 6.49 5.09 15.17
N GLU A 76 5.51 4.20 15.34
CA GLU A 76 5.11 3.65 16.65
C GLU A 76 5.99 2.47 17.08
N THR A 77 6.42 1.64 16.14
CA THR A 77 7.17 0.41 16.45
C THR A 77 8.63 0.71 16.78
N TYR A 78 9.22 1.76 16.18
CA TYR A 78 10.64 2.09 16.36
C TYR A 78 10.86 3.23 17.37
N PRO A 79 11.86 3.11 18.26
CA PRO A 79 12.22 4.18 19.20
C PRO A 79 12.70 5.43 18.47
N ARG A 80 12.49 6.63 19.06
CA ARG A 80 12.78 7.95 18.44
C ARG A 80 14.17 8.05 17.78
N VAL A 81 15.19 7.42 18.37
CA VAL A 81 16.57 7.42 17.88
C VAL A 81 16.74 6.62 16.57
N LYS A 82 15.97 5.55 16.37
CA LYS A 82 16.03 4.69 15.16
C LYS A 82 14.95 4.99 14.13
N ARG A 83 13.93 5.79 14.49
CA ARG A 83 12.81 6.17 13.60
C ARG A 83 13.30 6.81 12.30
N VAL A 84 14.26 7.74 12.36
CA VAL A 84 14.80 8.41 11.18
C VAL A 84 15.48 7.40 10.24
N THR A 85 16.28 6.49 10.80
CA THR A 85 16.93 5.42 10.01
C THR A 85 15.91 4.50 9.36
N ALA A 86 14.86 4.09 10.08
CA ALA A 86 13.80 3.24 9.54
C ALA A 86 13.03 3.92 8.39
N ILE A 87 12.68 5.21 8.56
CA ILE A 87 12.03 6.00 7.51
C ILE A 87 12.94 6.12 6.29
N ARG A 88 14.25 6.39 6.48
CA ARG A 88 15.22 6.45 5.38
C ARG A 88 15.25 5.13 4.60
N PHE A 89 15.25 3.99 5.29
CA PHE A 89 15.17 2.67 4.64
C PHE A 89 13.89 2.54 3.80
N ILE A 90 12.72 2.89 4.36
CA ILE A 90 11.46 2.85 3.62
C ILE A 90 11.52 3.73 2.37
N SER A 91 12.00 4.97 2.50
CA SER A 91 12.12 5.90 1.37
C SER A 91 13.07 5.39 0.29
N THR A 92 14.24 4.83 0.67
CA THR A 92 15.17 4.22 -0.28
C THR A 92 14.56 3.01 -0.96
N SER A 93 13.83 2.16 -0.23
CA SER A 93 13.09 1.04 -0.82
C SER A 93 12.02 1.50 -1.82
N PHE A 94 11.28 2.58 -1.52
CA PHE A 94 10.32 3.16 -2.46
C PHE A 94 11.01 3.65 -3.75
N MET A 95 12.14 4.36 -3.63
CA MET A 95 12.91 4.81 -4.79
C MET A 95 13.41 3.61 -5.62
N LEU A 96 13.97 2.59 -4.96
CA LEU A 96 14.44 1.38 -5.62
C LEU A 96 13.29 0.64 -6.33
N SER A 97 12.13 0.56 -5.67
CA SER A 97 10.94 -0.07 -6.25
C SER A 97 10.42 0.67 -7.49
N GLY A 98 10.54 2.00 -7.53
CA GLY A 98 10.15 2.79 -8.69
C GLY A 98 11.04 2.50 -9.90
N VAL A 99 12.36 2.43 -9.69
CA VAL A 99 13.32 2.10 -10.74
C VAL A 99 13.12 0.66 -11.22
N LEU A 100 13.11 -0.30 -10.31
CA LEU A 100 12.93 -1.72 -10.65
C LEU A 100 11.56 -1.97 -11.29
N GLY A 101 10.51 -1.32 -10.79
CA GLY A 101 9.16 -1.44 -11.32
C GLY A 101 9.05 -0.92 -12.76
N GLN A 102 9.68 0.21 -13.07
CA GLN A 102 9.70 0.75 -14.43
C GLN A 102 10.46 -0.18 -15.39
N ASN A 103 11.66 -0.62 -15.00
CA ASN A 103 12.49 -1.53 -15.82
C ASN A 103 11.77 -2.87 -16.08
N MET A 104 11.16 -3.45 -15.04
CA MET A 104 10.39 -4.69 -15.17
C MET A 104 9.15 -4.50 -16.04
N SER A 105 8.44 -3.38 -15.90
CA SER A 105 7.27 -3.09 -16.73
C SER A 105 7.66 -2.95 -18.21
N GLU A 106 8.78 -2.30 -18.50
CA GLU A 106 9.28 -2.09 -19.87
C GLU A 106 9.70 -3.40 -20.55
N LEU A 107 10.42 -4.27 -19.83
CA LEU A 107 10.77 -5.61 -20.31
C LEU A 107 9.51 -6.45 -20.57
N VAL A 108 8.57 -6.47 -19.63
CA VAL A 108 7.35 -7.28 -19.78
C VAL A 108 6.51 -6.78 -20.95
N VAL A 109 6.35 -5.47 -21.14
CA VAL A 109 5.60 -4.91 -22.29
C VAL A 109 6.29 -5.21 -23.62
N SER A 110 7.62 -5.34 -23.64
CA SER A 110 8.38 -5.65 -24.85
C SER A 110 8.23 -7.10 -25.32
N TYR A 111 8.04 -8.05 -24.39
CA TYR A 111 7.91 -9.47 -24.71
C TYR A 111 6.48 -10.02 -24.59
N LEU A 112 5.60 -9.38 -23.81
CA LEU A 112 4.25 -9.81 -23.47
C LEU A 112 3.27 -8.63 -23.53
N ASN A 113 1.99 -8.91 -23.84
CA ASN A 113 0.94 -7.88 -23.83
C ASN A 113 0.87 -7.15 -22.47
N CYS A 114 0.51 -5.85 -22.47
CA CYS A 114 0.38 -5.00 -21.27
C CYS A 114 -0.45 -5.60 -20.12
N GLN A 115 -1.32 -6.56 -20.42
CA GLN A 115 -2.16 -7.28 -19.45
C GLN A 115 -1.36 -8.18 -18.52
N TRP A 116 -0.27 -8.78 -19.01
CA TRP A 116 0.59 -9.66 -18.22
C TRP A 116 1.28 -8.95 -17.06
N VAL A 117 1.56 -7.64 -17.22
CA VAL A 117 2.10 -6.80 -16.12
C VAL A 117 1.14 -6.81 -14.92
N TYR A 118 -0.17 -6.69 -15.16
CA TYR A 118 -1.17 -6.70 -14.08
C TYR A 118 -1.35 -8.08 -13.45
N PHE A 119 -1.22 -9.16 -14.23
CA PHE A 119 -1.22 -10.51 -13.66
C PHE A 119 -0.03 -10.75 -12.74
N ILE A 120 1.17 -10.34 -13.15
CA ILE A 120 2.39 -10.44 -12.33
C ILE A 120 2.22 -9.60 -11.05
N LEU A 121 1.72 -8.36 -11.17
CA LEU A 121 1.44 -7.50 -10.02
C LEU A 121 0.40 -8.11 -9.08
N THR A 122 -0.63 -8.76 -9.61
CA THR A 122 -1.66 -9.45 -8.82
C THR A 122 -1.03 -10.55 -7.97
N ILE A 123 -0.19 -11.40 -8.57
CA ILE A 123 0.53 -12.47 -7.85
C ILE A 123 1.44 -11.87 -6.77
N LEU A 124 2.17 -10.79 -7.11
CA LEU A 124 3.05 -10.11 -6.17
C LEU A 124 2.27 -9.54 -4.97
N TYR A 125 1.14 -8.88 -5.21
CA TYR A 125 0.28 -8.37 -4.14
C TYR A 125 -0.28 -9.50 -3.27
N LEU A 126 -0.67 -10.62 -3.88
CA LEU A 126 -1.19 -11.77 -3.16
C LEU A 126 -0.12 -12.38 -2.23
N ILE A 127 1.13 -12.50 -2.71
CA ILE A 127 2.26 -12.94 -1.87
C ILE A 127 2.49 -11.96 -0.72
N LEU A 128 2.47 -10.64 -0.98
CA LEU A 128 2.65 -9.63 0.07
C LEU A 128 1.56 -9.71 1.14
N VAL A 129 0.29 -9.90 0.75
CA VAL A 129 -0.83 -10.09 1.68
C VAL A 129 -0.58 -11.31 2.58
N LEU A 130 -0.18 -12.44 2.01
CA LEU A 130 0.13 -13.66 2.77
C LEU A 130 1.31 -13.47 3.72
N VAL A 131 2.37 -12.80 3.28
CA VAL A 131 3.55 -12.52 4.10
C VAL A 131 3.19 -11.61 5.26
N ILE A 132 2.42 -10.54 5.03
CA ILE A 132 1.97 -9.62 6.08
C ILE A 132 1.08 -10.36 7.07
N TYR A 133 0.10 -11.12 6.59
CA TYR A 133 -0.81 -11.90 7.42
C TYR A 133 -0.07 -12.87 8.37
N LYS A 134 1.00 -13.51 7.88
CA LYS A 134 1.73 -14.53 8.64
C LYS A 134 2.82 -13.95 9.55
N ASN A 135 3.51 -12.89 9.14
CA ASN A 135 4.71 -12.40 9.82
C ASN A 135 4.50 -11.12 10.61
N VAL A 136 3.45 -10.34 10.34
CA VAL A 136 3.26 -9.04 10.98
C VAL A 136 2.14 -9.17 12.01
N PRO A 137 2.49 -9.30 13.32
CA PRO A 137 1.49 -9.25 14.36
C PRO A 137 0.84 -7.87 14.38
N GLU A 138 -0.44 -7.81 14.72
CA GLU A 138 -1.13 -6.55 14.85
C GLU A 138 -0.50 -5.71 15.96
N SER A 139 -0.14 -4.45 15.66
CA SER A 139 0.43 -3.54 16.67
C SER A 139 -0.57 -3.42 17.83
N PRO A 140 -0.17 -3.72 19.08
CA PRO A 140 -1.01 -3.51 20.22
C PRO A 140 -1.06 -2.02 20.50
N HIS A 141 -2.04 -1.31 19.94
CA HIS A 141 -2.48 -0.01 20.47
C HIS A 141 -3.99 0.02 20.63
N LYS A 142 -4.40 -0.48 21.80
CA LYS A 142 -5.62 -0.12 22.50
C LYS A 142 -5.20 0.42 23.87
N ASN A 143 -4.69 1.65 23.94
CA ASN A 143 -4.87 2.52 25.11
C ASN A 143 -4.31 3.94 24.86
N PRO A 144 -5.16 4.99 24.92
CA PRO A 144 -4.72 6.38 24.90
C PRO A 144 -3.99 6.86 26.16
N ASP A 145 -3.95 6.07 27.24
CA ASP A 145 -3.67 6.62 28.58
C ASP A 145 -2.28 6.37 29.18
N ILE A 146 -1.31 5.79 28.46
CA ILE A 146 -0.01 5.46 29.09
C ILE A 146 1.14 5.93 28.21
N GLN A 147 1.58 7.19 28.41
CA GLN A 147 3.01 7.54 28.52
C GLN A 147 3.33 9.04 28.74
N LEU A 148 2.37 9.93 29.00
CA LEU A 148 2.70 11.33 29.34
C LEU A 148 3.13 11.59 30.80
N ILE A 149 3.02 10.60 31.70
CA ILE A 149 3.26 10.82 33.14
C ILE A 149 4.54 10.14 33.67
N LYS A 150 5.32 9.41 32.86
CA LYS A 150 6.59 8.80 33.32
C LYS A 150 7.84 9.66 33.12
N PHE A 151 7.68 10.92 32.70
CA PHE A 151 8.77 11.89 32.55
C PHE A 151 8.60 13.15 33.41
N PHE A 152 7.65 13.14 34.35
CA PHE A 152 7.59 14.03 35.51
C PHE A 152 7.66 13.17 36.77
#